data_AF-A0A2J8R1I5-F1
#
_entry.id   AF-A0A2J8R1I5-F1
#
_cell.length_a   1.000
_cell.length_b   1.000
_cell.length_c   1.000
_cell.angle_alpha   90.00
_cell.angle_beta   90.00
_cell.angle_gamma   90.00
#
_symmetry.space_group_name_H-M   'P 1'
#
loop_
_entity.id
_entity.type
_entity.pdbx_description
1 polymer ?
#
loop_
_entity_poly.entity_id
_entity_poly.type
_entity_poly.pdbx_seq_one_letter_code
_entity_poly.pdbx_strand_id
1 'polypeptide(L)'
;VGLSACLGLTVALSLLSDIIALLTFHIYCFYVYGARLYCLKIHGLSSLWRLFRGKKWNVLRQRVDSCSYDLDQLFIGTLLFTILLFLLPTTALYYLVFTLLV
;
A
#
# COMPACT_ATOMS: atom_id res chain seq x y z
N VAL A 1 10.76 -42.73 29.52
CA VAL A 1 10.76 -42.34 28.09
C VAL A 1 9.63 -41.36 27.73
N GLY A 2 8.41 -41.48 28.26
CA GLY A 2 7.28 -40.59 27.90
C GLY A 2 7.37 -39.12 28.34
N LEU A 3 7.91 -38.82 29.52
CA LEU A 3 7.98 -37.43 30.04
C LEU A 3 8.93 -36.51 29.26
N SER A 4 10.05 -37.04 28.77
CA SER A 4 11.01 -36.29 27.94
C SER A 4 10.44 -35.98 26.55
N ALA A 5 9.60 -36.87 26.00
CA ALA A 5 8.90 -36.64 24.75
C ALA A 5 7.78 -35.59 24.88
N CYS A 6 7.06 -35.56 26.01
CA CYS A 6 6.07 -34.50 26.28
C CYS A 6 6.71 -33.12 26.41
N LEU A 7 7.85 -32.99 27.11
CA LEU A 7 8.56 -31.70 27.21
C LEU A 7 9.07 -31.22 25.85
N GLY A 8 9.59 -32.13 25.01
CA GLY A 8 9.97 -31.80 23.63
C GLY A 8 8.78 -31.42 22.75
N LEU A 9 7.65 -32.11 22.88
CA LEU A 9 6.42 -31.82 22.13
C LEU A 9 5.82 -30.47 22.54
N THR A 10 5.77 -30.16 23.83
CA THR A 10 5.25 -28.86 24.31
C THR A 10 6.11 -27.70 23.84
N VAL A 11 7.45 -27.87 23.82
CA VAL A 11 8.38 -26.87 23.29
C VAL A 11 8.22 -26.71 21.77
N ALA A 12 8.05 -27.82 21.04
CA ALA A 12 7.78 -27.76 19.61
C ALA A 12 6.43 -27.05 19.29
N LEU A 13 5.39 -27.32 20.09
CA LEU A 13 4.09 -26.67 19.95
C LEU A 13 4.15 -25.18 20.33
N SER A 14 4.89 -24.80 21.36
CA SER A 14 5.06 -23.38 21.73
C SER A 14 5.84 -22.62 20.65
N LEU A 15 6.92 -23.21 20.11
CA LEU A 15 7.67 -22.61 18.99
C LEU A 15 6.80 -22.48 17.73
N LEU A 16 6.00 -23.50 17.41
CA LEU A 16 5.05 -23.44 16.30
C LEU A 16 4.02 -22.33 16.50
N SER A 17 3.47 -22.22 17.70
CA SER A 17 2.52 -21.16 18.07
C SER A 17 3.13 -19.77 17.91
N ASP A 18 4.36 -19.56 18.38
CA ASP A 18 5.06 -18.28 18.27
C ASP A 18 5.35 -17.91 16.81
N ILE A 19 5.74 -18.89 15.98
CA ILE A 19 5.95 -18.67 14.54
C ILE A 19 4.64 -18.29 13.84
N ILE A 20 3.53 -18.97 14.15
CA ILE A 20 2.21 -18.64 13.59
C ILE A 20 1.76 -17.25 14.04
N ALA A 21 1.98 -16.89 15.30
CA ALA A 21 1.66 -15.56 15.84
C ALA A 21 2.48 -14.45 15.15
N LEU A 22 3.78 -14.66 14.94
CA LEU A 22 4.63 -13.72 14.20
C LEU A 22 4.20 -13.61 12.74
N LEU A 23 3.87 -14.72 12.09
CA LEU A 23 3.42 -14.74 10.70
C LEU A 23 2.10 -13.97 10.53
N THR A 24 1.11 -14.24 11.38
CA THR A 24 -0.19 -13.55 11.35
C THR A 24 -0.06 -12.05 11.61
N PHE A 25 0.80 -11.65 12.55
CA PHE A 25 1.12 -10.24 12.79
C PHE A 25 1.77 -9.58 11.56
N HIS A 26 2.75 -10.24 10.96
CA HIS A 26 3.43 -9.73 9.77
C HIS A 26 2.45 -9.51 8.61
N ILE A 27 1.56 -10.47 8.35
CA ILE A 27 0.58 -10.33 7.28
C ILE A 27 -0.40 -9.19 7.56
N TYR A 28 -0.84 -9.02 8.81
CA TYR A 28 -1.68 -7.89 9.20
C TYR A 28 -0.99 -6.54 8.97
N CYS A 29 0.29 -6.41 9.31
CA CYS A 29 1.07 -5.21 9.01
C CYS A 29 1.14 -4.92 7.49
N PHE A 30 1.36 -5.95 6.68
CA PHE A 30 1.37 -5.82 5.22
C PHE A 30 0.02 -5.40 4.64
N TYR A 31 -1.09 -5.94 5.17
CA TYR A 31 -2.44 -5.53 4.80
C TYR A 31 -2.67 -4.03 5.06
N VAL A 32 -2.34 -3.56 6.27
CA VAL A 32 -2.50 -2.13 6.63
C VAL A 32 -1.62 -1.25 5.73
N TYR A 33 -0.39 -1.68 5.47
CA TYR A 33 0.53 -0.95 4.58
C TYR A 33 -0.01 -0.88 3.15
N GLY A 34 -0.51 -1.99 2.61
CA GLY A 34 -1.14 -2.07 1.29
C GLY A 34 -2.35 -1.14 1.16
N ALA A 35 -3.23 -1.13 2.17
CA ALA A 35 -4.38 -0.23 2.19
C ALA A 35 -3.98 1.26 2.19
N ARG A 36 -2.96 1.63 2.99
CA ARG A 36 -2.43 3.00 3.01
C ARG A 36 -1.81 3.39 1.68
N LEU A 37 -1.01 2.50 1.11
CA LEU A 37 -0.33 2.74 -0.16
C LEU A 37 -1.33 2.86 -1.31
N TYR A 38 -2.36 2.03 -1.36
CA TYR A 38 -3.45 2.15 -2.33
C TYR A 38 -4.18 3.49 -2.21
N CYS A 39 -4.53 3.90 -0.98
CA CYS A 39 -5.16 5.19 -0.72
C CYS A 39 -4.28 6.36 -1.21
N LEU A 40 -2.98 6.34 -0.90
CA LEU A 40 -2.01 7.34 -1.38
C LEU A 40 -1.95 7.37 -2.92
N LYS A 41 -1.95 6.22 -3.58
CA LYS A 41 -1.94 6.13 -5.05
C LYS A 41 -3.20 6.74 -5.66
N ILE A 42 -4.38 6.44 -5.13
CA ILE A 42 -5.65 6.99 -5.62
C ILE A 42 -5.70 8.51 -5.42
N HIS A 43 -5.30 9.01 -4.26
CA HIS A 43 -5.20 10.45 -4.02
C HIS A 43 -4.18 11.13 -4.94
N GLY A 44 -3.02 10.49 -5.16
CA GLY A 44 -2.01 10.95 -6.10
C GLY A 44 -2.56 11.03 -7.53
N LEU A 45 -3.15 9.96 -8.04
CA LEU A 45 -3.78 9.90 -9.36
C LEU A 45 -4.86 10.97 -9.54
N SER A 46 -5.72 11.18 -8.54
CA SER A 46 -6.76 12.21 -8.57
C SER A 46 -6.15 13.62 -8.62
N SER A 47 -5.09 13.89 -7.85
CA SER A 47 -4.35 15.15 -7.91
C SER A 47 -3.71 15.38 -9.28
N LEU A 48 -3.06 14.36 -9.83
CA LEU A 48 -2.41 14.44 -11.14
C LEU A 48 -3.42 14.59 -12.28
N TRP A 49 -4.57 13.93 -12.19
CA TRP A 49 -5.67 14.12 -13.14
C TRP A 49 -6.12 15.59 -13.19
N ARG A 50 -6.18 16.26 -12.03
CA ARG A 50 -6.48 17.69 -11.97
C ARG A 50 -5.36 18.55 -12.54
N LEU A 51 -4.10 18.16 -12.32
CA LEU A 51 -2.92 18.81 -12.92
C LEU A 51 -3.00 18.77 -14.46
N PHE A 52 -3.27 17.60 -15.06
CA PHE A 52 -3.40 17.46 -16.52
C PHE A 52 -4.56 18.27 -17.09
N ARG A 53 -5.64 18.46 -16.31
CA ARG A 53 -6.79 19.31 -16.71
C ARG A 53 -6.56 20.80 -16.46
N GLY A 54 -5.40 21.20 -15.93
CA GLY A 54 -5.12 22.60 -15.61
C GLY A 54 -5.97 23.15 -14.46
N LYS A 55 -6.41 22.30 -13.51
CA LYS A 55 -7.39 22.66 -12.47
C LYS A 55 -6.77 22.60 -11.06
N LYS A 56 -6.64 23.74 -10.38
CA LYS A 56 -6.11 23.84 -9.00
C LYS A 56 -7.23 24.09 -7.99
N TRP A 57 -7.23 23.40 -6.84
CA TRP A 57 -8.13 23.76 -5.74
C TRP A 57 -7.59 25.01 -5.06
N ASN A 58 -8.39 26.06 -4.98
CA ASN A 58 -8.04 27.26 -4.25
C ASN A 58 -8.71 27.21 -2.87
N VAL A 59 -7.94 26.88 -1.82
CA VAL A 59 -8.46 26.78 -0.44
C VAL A 59 -9.00 28.13 0.06
N LEU A 60 -8.43 29.25 -0.40
CA LEU A 60 -8.83 30.60 0.02
C LEU A 60 -10.20 31.03 -0.50
N ARG A 61 -10.59 30.54 -1.69
CA ARG A 61 -11.89 30.85 -2.33
C ARG A 61 -12.80 29.64 -2.48
N GLN A 62 -12.42 28.48 -1.92
CA GLN A 62 -13.15 27.20 -1.96
C GLN A 62 -13.68 26.83 -3.36
N ARG A 63 -12.88 27.08 -4.41
CA ARG A 63 -13.27 26.85 -5.82
C ARG A 63 -12.13 26.22 -6.62
N VAL A 64 -12.48 25.59 -7.75
CA VAL A 64 -11.50 25.07 -8.71
C VAL A 64 -11.16 26.17 -9.71
N ASP A 65 -9.94 26.70 -9.62
CA ASP A 65 -9.42 27.70 -10.56
C ASP A 65 -8.65 27.01 -11.70
N SER A 66 -8.79 27.51 -12.93
CA SER A 66 -7.91 27.13 -14.03
C SER A 66 -6.55 27.79 -13.87
N CYS A 67 -5.49 27.00 -13.91
CA CYS A 67 -4.10 27.46 -13.78
C CYS A 67 -3.32 26.96 -15.00
N SER A 68 -2.57 27.85 -15.64
CA SER A 68 -1.62 27.49 -16.68
C SER A 68 -0.37 26.91 -16.02
N TYR A 69 -0.16 25.61 -16.20
CA TYR A 69 1.05 24.92 -15.75
C TYR A 69 2.10 24.97 -16.84
N ASP A 70 3.36 25.16 -16.46
CA ASP A 70 4.49 25.05 -17.38
C ASP A 70 4.67 23.61 -17.88
N LEU A 71 5.26 23.47 -19.06
CA LEU A 71 5.47 22.17 -19.71
C LEU A 71 6.32 21.23 -18.84
N ASP A 72 7.33 21.76 -18.15
CA ASP A 72 8.20 20.98 -17.26
C ASP A 72 7.42 20.36 -16.09
N GLN A 73 6.47 21.11 -15.52
CA GLN A 73 5.63 20.61 -14.43
C GLN A 73 4.65 19.53 -14.92
N LEU A 74 4.12 19.68 -16.14
CA LEU A 74 3.27 18.68 -16.76
C LEU A 74 4.06 17.39 -17.07
N PHE A 75 5.31 17.52 -17.50
CA PHE A 75 6.19 16.39 -17.77
C PHE A 75 6.49 15.58 -16.50
N ILE A 76 6.87 16.25 -15.41
CA ILE A 76 7.09 15.61 -14.10
C ILE A 76 5.81 14.93 -13.60
N GLY A 77 4.66 15.58 -13.76
CA GLY A 77 3.35 14.98 -13.47
C GLY A 77 3.13 13.69 -14.26
N THR A 78 3.42 13.70 -15.55
CA THR A 78 3.27 12.52 -16.42
C THR A 78 4.18 11.37 -15.97
N LEU A 79 5.43 11.67 -15.62
CA LEU A 79 6.40 10.68 -15.13
C LEU A 79 5.95 10.07 -13.79
N LEU A 80 5.46 10.88 -12.86
CA LEU A 80 4.94 10.37 -11.59
C LEU A 80 3.66 9.54 -11.79
N PHE A 81 2.78 9.95 -12.71
CA PHE A 81 1.57 9.21 -13.07
C PHE A 81 1.91 7.81 -13.59
N THR A 82 2.84 7.71 -14.54
CA THR A 82 3.23 6.42 -15.12
C THR A 82 3.87 5.51 -14.08
N ILE A 83 4.76 6.03 -13.22
CA ILE A 83 5.33 5.24 -12.11
C ILE A 83 4.24 4.71 -11.19
N LEU A 84 3.29 5.55 -10.76
CA LEU A 84 2.20 5.13 -9.88
C LEU A 84 1.30 4.07 -10.53
N LEU A 85 1.03 4.22 -11.82
CA LEU A 85 0.21 3.30 -12.61
C LEU A 85 0.91 1.95 -12.80
N PHE A 86 2.22 1.94 -13.06
CA PHE A 86 3.00 0.70 -13.14
C PHE A 86 3.21 0.02 -11.79
N LEU A 87 3.32 0.80 -10.72
CA LEU A 87 3.50 0.25 -9.37
C LEU A 87 2.19 -0.31 -8.81
N LEU A 88 1.02 0.15 -9.28
CA LEU A 88 -0.29 -0.34 -8.83
C LEU A 88 -0.46 -1.86 -8.96
N PRO A 89 -0.28 -2.49 -10.14
CA PRO A 89 -0.47 -3.92 -10.30
C PRO A 89 0.48 -4.77 -9.45
N THR A 90 1.73 -4.36 -9.27
CA THR A 90 2.68 -5.09 -8.41
C THR A 90 2.22 -5.05 -6.96
N THR A 91 1.83 -3.88 -6.45
CA THR A 91 1.31 -3.77 -5.07
C THR A 91 -0.02 -4.47 -4.86
N ALA A 92 -0.89 -4.47 -5.89
CA ALA A 92 -2.16 -5.18 -5.84
C ALA A 92 -1.96 -6.70 -5.81
N LEU A 93 -1.01 -7.23 -6.60
CA LEU A 93 -0.66 -8.65 -6.56
C LEU A 93 -0.09 -9.07 -5.20
N TYR A 94 0.84 -8.30 -4.63
CA TYR A 94 1.35 -8.60 -3.28
C TYR A 94 0.22 -8.61 -2.25
N TYR A 95 -0.63 -7.59 -2.25
CA TYR A 95 -1.78 -7.53 -1.36
C TYR A 95 -2.73 -8.74 -1.54
N LEU A 96 -3.02 -9.11 -2.79
CA LEU A 96 -3.90 -10.24 -3.11
C LEU A 96 -3.32 -11.57 -2.62
N VAL A 97 -2.02 -11.81 -2.86
CA VAL A 97 -1.32 -13.01 -2.38
C VAL A 97 -1.37 -13.08 -0.85
N PHE A 98 -1.05 -12.00 -0.15
CA PHE A 98 -1.09 -11.97 1.31
C PHE A 98 -2.51 -12.08 1.88
N THR A 99 -3.52 -11.55 1.18
CA THR A 99 -4.94 -11.67 1.59
C THR A 99 -5.47 -13.09 1.38
N LEU A 100 -5.06 -13.78 0.31
CA LEU A 100 -5.46 -15.17 0.06
C LEU A 100 -4.73 -16.19 0.95
N LEU A 101 -3.57 -15.82 1.47
CA LEU A 101 -2.75 -16.69 2.33
C LEU A 101 -3.18 -16.63 3.80
N VAL A 102 -3.93 -15.59 4.19
CA VAL A 102 -4.68 -15.49 5.46
C VAL A 102 -6.03 -16.15 5.31
#